data_AF-A0A0R0L7I4-F1
#
_entry.id   AF-A0A0R0L7I4-F1
#
_cell.length_a   1.000
_cell.length_b   1.000
_cell.length_c   1.000
_cell.angle_alpha   90.00
_cell.angle_beta   90.00
_cell.angle_gamma   90.00
#
_symmetry.space_group_name_H-M   'P 1'
#
loop_
_entity.id
_entity.type
_entity.pdbx_description
1 polymer ?
#
loop_
_entity_poly.entity_id
_entity_poly.type
_entity_poly.pdbx_seq_one_letter_code
_entity_poly.pdbx_strand_id
1 'polypeptide(L)'
;MEPEYWDKNPFKATAKAFPPGFHYRPTTLNKTRKFYEFILVDTNSVSIKHFKDPKDPNLNTHSTIQILKVMQPRHYGSNLNQPKKFSAPFDPTRYTYWDYIDAWTNVFWHQNNKYKHSWLIYFKNNTTYNFPNWFLQWWNYFGPIPQIYPEEVQQGFNQFSRMFNNQESRIPADLMYFSSFALSWIFSWQYRYGKIENKFDNSKAALDQVKNWFQVHPEFLKPADPETSLFLNKKSQLAIFLAGSKSKEILAKNLKEVLHLLQQQEEEEKPSKKKVESSDENDDQDDDPFYQNEDDCFGISLEED
;
A
#
# COMPACT_ATOMS: atom_id res chain seq x y z
N MET A 1 -22.74 12.65 -7.33
CA MET A 1 -22.32 13.13 -8.66
C MET A 1 -23.02 14.44 -8.91
N GLU A 2 -22.28 15.49 -9.26
CA GLU A 2 -22.86 16.81 -9.52
C GLU A 2 -23.69 16.80 -10.82
N PRO A 3 -24.74 17.64 -10.92
CA PRO A 3 -25.68 17.59 -12.05
C PRO A 3 -25.03 17.76 -13.44
N GLU A 4 -23.96 18.53 -13.55
CA GLU A 4 -23.26 18.79 -14.82
C GLU A 4 -22.54 17.56 -15.40
N TYR A 5 -21.99 16.71 -14.52
CA TYR A 5 -21.36 15.44 -14.90
C TYR A 5 -22.34 14.30 -15.06
N TRP A 6 -23.58 14.47 -14.59
CA TRP A 6 -24.58 13.40 -14.65
C TRP A 6 -24.95 13.06 -16.10
N ASP A 7 -25.17 11.76 -16.33
CA ASP A 7 -25.77 11.21 -17.54
C ASP A 7 -26.51 9.93 -17.12
N LYS A 8 -27.54 9.52 -17.86
CA LYS A 8 -28.20 8.24 -17.57
C LYS A 8 -27.27 7.05 -17.82
N ASN A 9 -26.33 7.19 -18.76
CA ASN A 9 -25.28 6.22 -19.03
C ASN A 9 -24.03 6.54 -18.18
N PRO A 10 -23.66 5.67 -17.21
CA PRO A 10 -22.44 5.84 -16.42
C PRO A 10 -21.18 6.13 -17.25
N PHE A 11 -21.06 5.53 -18.44
CA PHE A 11 -19.91 5.74 -19.33
C PHE A 11 -19.84 7.18 -19.85
N LYS A 12 -20.98 7.76 -20.23
CA LYS A 12 -21.02 9.16 -20.69
C LYS A 12 -20.69 10.13 -19.55
N ALA A 13 -21.15 9.83 -18.34
CA ALA A 13 -20.76 10.60 -17.15
C ALA A 13 -19.24 10.55 -16.92
N THR A 14 -18.62 9.36 -17.05
CA THR A 14 -17.17 9.23 -16.89
C THR A 14 -16.36 9.89 -17.99
N ALA A 15 -16.87 9.93 -19.23
CA ALA A 15 -16.22 10.63 -20.34
C ALA A 15 -16.16 12.16 -20.14
N LYS A 16 -17.04 12.71 -19.28
CA LYS A 16 -16.95 14.11 -18.84
C LYS A 16 -15.97 14.30 -17.68
N ALA A 17 -15.79 13.28 -16.84
CA ALA A 17 -14.98 13.35 -15.63
C ALA A 17 -13.48 13.04 -15.86
N PHE A 18 -13.16 12.21 -16.86
CA PHE A 18 -11.79 11.79 -17.15
C PHE A 18 -11.30 12.32 -18.49
N PRO A 19 -9.98 12.54 -18.66
CA PRO A 19 -9.41 12.89 -19.95
C PRO A 19 -9.69 11.81 -21.02
N PRO A 20 -9.78 12.18 -22.31
CA PRO A 20 -10.01 11.23 -23.39
C PRO A 20 -8.98 10.09 -23.39
N GLY A 21 -9.45 8.84 -23.47
CA GLY A 21 -8.61 7.64 -23.46
C GLY A 21 -8.22 7.12 -22.08
N PHE A 22 -8.67 7.79 -21.00
CA PHE A 22 -8.46 7.36 -19.63
C PHE A 22 -9.78 6.98 -18.95
N HIS A 23 -9.71 5.99 -18.06
CA HIS A 23 -10.81 5.51 -17.23
C HIS A 23 -10.59 5.77 -15.73
N TYR A 24 -9.56 6.55 -15.44
CA TYR A 24 -9.07 6.96 -14.14
C TYR A 24 -8.45 8.35 -14.27
N ARG A 25 -8.17 9.01 -13.14
CA ARG A 25 -7.43 10.28 -13.16
C ARG A 25 -5.93 9.98 -13.31
N PRO A 26 -5.30 10.27 -14.46
CA PRO A 26 -3.87 10.02 -14.61
C PRO A 26 -3.06 11.03 -13.79
N THR A 27 -1.91 10.59 -13.28
CA THR A 27 -0.89 11.47 -12.69
C THR A 27 -0.19 12.32 -13.75
N THR A 28 -0.03 11.78 -14.96
CA THR A 28 0.60 12.46 -16.10
C THR A 28 -0.08 12.04 -17.41
N LEU A 29 -0.38 13.00 -18.30
CA LEU A 29 -1.11 12.72 -19.55
C LEU A 29 -0.30 11.95 -20.60
N ASN A 30 1.03 12.03 -20.56
CA ASN A 30 1.92 11.28 -21.46
C ASN A 30 2.07 9.80 -21.08
N LYS A 31 1.78 9.43 -19.83
CA LYS A 31 1.78 8.04 -19.36
C LYS A 31 0.46 7.36 -19.73
N THR A 32 0.33 7.02 -21.00
CA THR A 32 -0.87 6.36 -21.54
C THR A 32 -0.97 4.91 -21.10
N ARG A 33 -2.13 4.28 -21.28
CA ARG A 33 -2.27 2.82 -21.13
C ARG A 33 -1.27 2.02 -21.98
N LYS A 34 -0.90 2.52 -23.18
CA LYS A 34 0.13 1.89 -24.03
C LYS A 34 1.52 1.94 -23.38
N PHE A 35 1.86 3.03 -22.70
CA PHE A 35 3.10 3.13 -21.93
C PHE A 35 3.17 2.06 -20.84
N TYR A 36 2.11 1.93 -20.03
CA TYR A 36 2.04 0.93 -18.97
C TYR A 36 2.06 -0.51 -19.51
N GLU A 37 1.35 -0.79 -20.60
CA GLU A 37 1.39 -2.08 -21.28
C GLU A 37 2.82 -2.41 -21.75
N PHE A 38 3.50 -1.41 -22.32
CA PHE A 38 4.86 -1.58 -22.79
C PHE A 38 5.84 -1.86 -21.64
N ILE A 39 5.69 -1.25 -20.45
CA ILE A 39 6.48 -1.61 -19.25
C ILE A 39 6.37 -3.09 -18.92
N LEU A 40 5.15 -3.63 -18.85
CA LEU A 40 4.98 -5.03 -18.45
C LEU A 40 5.54 -6.00 -19.49
N VAL A 41 5.45 -5.66 -20.78
CA VAL A 41 6.00 -6.46 -21.89
C VAL A 41 7.54 -6.36 -21.94
N ASP A 42 8.10 -5.14 -21.92
CA ASP A 42 9.55 -4.89 -22.01
C ASP A 42 10.32 -5.51 -20.83
N THR A 43 9.72 -5.51 -19.63
CA THR A 43 10.29 -6.16 -18.45
C THR A 43 10.17 -7.68 -18.47
N ASN A 44 9.54 -8.27 -19.50
CA ASN A 44 9.15 -9.69 -19.56
C ASN A 44 8.30 -10.13 -18.37
N SER A 45 7.48 -9.24 -17.82
CA SER A 45 6.57 -9.56 -16.71
C SER A 45 5.32 -10.26 -17.19
N VAL A 46 4.83 -9.91 -18.39
CA VAL A 46 3.63 -10.48 -18.98
C VAL A 46 3.80 -10.72 -20.48
N SER A 47 2.99 -11.62 -21.04
CA SER A 47 2.74 -11.72 -22.48
C SER A 47 1.30 -11.33 -22.76
N ILE A 48 1.08 -10.35 -23.65
CA ILE A 48 -0.26 -9.83 -23.99
C ILE A 48 -0.55 -10.10 -25.46
N LYS A 49 -1.78 -10.53 -25.74
CA LYS A 49 -2.31 -10.65 -27.09
C LYS A 49 -3.72 -10.07 -27.15
N HIS A 50 -3.94 -9.15 -28.08
CA HIS A 50 -5.24 -8.53 -28.32
C HIS A 50 -5.97 -9.20 -29.48
N PHE A 51 -7.27 -9.44 -29.32
CA PHE A 51 -8.12 -10.05 -30.34
C PHE A 51 -9.10 -9.02 -30.88
N LYS A 52 -9.03 -8.78 -32.19
CA LYS A 52 -9.82 -7.75 -32.86
C LYS A 52 -11.16 -8.28 -33.38
N ASP A 53 -12.16 -7.41 -33.46
CA ASP A 53 -13.43 -7.73 -34.10
C ASP A 53 -13.19 -7.95 -35.61
N PRO A 54 -13.66 -9.06 -36.20
CA PRO A 54 -13.52 -9.32 -37.64
C PRO A 54 -14.14 -8.22 -38.52
N LYS A 55 -15.13 -7.48 -38.00
CA LYS A 55 -15.82 -6.40 -38.70
C LYS A 55 -15.25 -5.01 -38.37
N ASP A 56 -14.50 -4.87 -37.28
CA ASP A 56 -13.88 -3.62 -36.84
C ASP A 56 -12.46 -3.86 -36.30
N PRO A 57 -11.42 -3.68 -37.13
CA PRO A 57 -10.03 -3.93 -36.73
C PRO A 57 -9.49 -2.93 -35.70
N ASN A 58 -10.23 -1.88 -35.35
CA ASN A 58 -9.86 -0.94 -34.28
C ASN A 58 -10.44 -1.37 -32.93
N LEU A 59 -11.31 -2.38 -32.91
CA LEU A 59 -12.00 -2.84 -31.71
C LEU A 59 -11.36 -4.11 -31.16
N ASN A 60 -10.66 -3.98 -30.05
CA ASN A 60 -10.26 -5.14 -29.24
C ASN A 60 -11.51 -5.70 -28.54
N THR A 61 -11.93 -6.90 -28.91
CA THR A 61 -13.08 -7.57 -28.30
C THR A 61 -12.71 -8.14 -26.94
N HIS A 62 -11.57 -8.81 -26.88
CA HIS A 62 -10.98 -9.35 -25.68
C HIS A 62 -9.46 -9.40 -25.83
N SER A 63 -8.77 -9.56 -24.71
CA SER A 63 -7.33 -9.68 -24.65
C SER A 63 -6.95 -10.86 -23.77
N THR A 64 -5.85 -11.53 -24.07
CA THR A 64 -5.26 -12.51 -23.16
C THR A 64 -4.00 -11.91 -22.53
N ILE A 65 -3.81 -12.16 -21.25
CA ILE A 65 -2.60 -11.79 -20.52
C ILE A 65 -2.07 -12.99 -19.73
N GLN A 66 -0.84 -13.40 -20.05
CA GLN A 66 -0.12 -14.42 -19.32
C GLN A 66 0.87 -13.75 -18.37
N ILE A 67 0.76 -14.00 -17.07
CA ILE A 67 1.69 -13.49 -16.06
C ILE A 67 2.93 -14.37 -16.05
N LEU A 68 4.08 -13.83 -16.45
CA LEU A 68 5.35 -14.56 -16.56
C LEU A 68 6.19 -14.42 -15.29
N LYS A 69 6.17 -13.23 -14.68
CA LYS A 69 6.81 -12.93 -13.38
C LYS A 69 6.25 -11.64 -12.81
N VAL A 70 6.47 -11.44 -11.51
CA VAL A 70 6.19 -10.18 -10.83
C VAL A 70 7.51 -9.66 -10.26
N MET A 71 7.92 -8.45 -10.65
CA MET A 71 9.18 -7.87 -10.20
C MET A 71 9.06 -7.42 -8.75
N GLN A 72 10.01 -7.83 -7.92
CA GLN A 72 10.14 -7.36 -6.54
C GLN A 72 11.04 -6.11 -6.50
N PRO A 73 10.91 -5.24 -5.48
CA PRO A 73 11.72 -4.04 -5.37
C PRO A 73 13.23 -4.33 -5.46
N ARG A 74 13.68 -5.39 -4.78
CA ARG A 74 15.09 -5.86 -4.80
C ARG A 74 15.63 -6.22 -6.19
N HIS A 75 14.76 -6.61 -7.12
CA HIS A 75 15.14 -6.94 -8.50
C HIS A 75 15.15 -5.69 -9.41
N TYR A 76 14.61 -4.57 -8.94
CA TYR A 76 14.67 -3.31 -9.67
C TYR A 76 16.04 -2.63 -9.49
N GLY A 77 16.59 -2.64 -8.28
CA GLY A 77 17.88 -2.03 -7.95
C GLY A 77 17.80 -1.26 -6.63
N SER A 78 18.92 -0.66 -6.20
CA SER A 78 18.99 0.02 -4.91
C SER A 78 18.14 1.28 -4.82
N ASN A 79 17.82 1.93 -5.95
CA ASN A 79 16.99 3.13 -5.99
C ASN A 79 15.75 2.90 -6.87
N LEU A 80 14.57 2.79 -6.24
CA LEU A 80 13.29 2.57 -6.91
C LEU A 80 12.82 3.77 -7.75
N ASN A 81 13.30 4.97 -7.41
CA ASN A 81 13.02 6.21 -8.13
C ASN A 81 13.91 6.39 -9.37
N GLN A 82 14.99 5.59 -9.50
CA GLN A 82 15.91 5.70 -10.62
C GLN A 82 15.21 5.28 -11.93
N PRO A 83 15.06 6.17 -12.93
CA PRO A 83 14.38 5.81 -14.17
C PRO A 83 15.22 4.87 -15.03
N LYS A 84 14.62 3.77 -15.50
CA LYS A 84 15.22 2.83 -16.46
C LYS A 84 14.75 3.14 -17.88
N LYS A 85 15.64 2.96 -18.85
CA LYS A 85 15.30 3.04 -20.27
C LYS A 85 14.63 1.75 -20.73
N PHE A 86 13.67 1.87 -21.63
CA PHE A 86 13.10 0.72 -22.33
C PHE A 86 14.13 0.05 -23.26
N SER A 87 13.93 -1.23 -23.57
CA SER A 87 14.77 -1.95 -24.53
C SER A 87 14.52 -1.54 -25.99
N ALA A 88 13.32 -1.03 -26.30
CA ALA A 88 12.99 -0.45 -27.61
C ALA A 88 12.49 1.01 -27.48
N PRO A 89 12.57 1.81 -28.56
CA PRO A 89 12.11 3.19 -28.55
C PRO A 89 10.62 3.30 -28.18
N PHE A 90 10.32 4.13 -27.18
CA PHE A 90 8.97 4.45 -26.74
C PHE A 90 8.94 5.89 -26.19
N ASP A 91 7.76 6.51 -26.13
CA ASP A 91 7.57 7.82 -25.50
C ASP A 91 6.48 7.73 -24.41
N PRO A 92 6.79 8.03 -23.12
CA PRO A 92 8.10 8.37 -22.56
C PRO A 92 9.18 7.30 -22.77
N THR A 93 10.45 7.70 -22.81
CA THR A 93 11.59 6.79 -23.05
C THR A 93 12.03 5.99 -21.82
N ARG A 94 11.51 6.34 -20.64
CA ARG A 94 11.91 5.78 -19.35
C ARG A 94 10.72 5.54 -18.44
N TYR A 95 10.90 4.65 -17.47
CA TYR A 95 9.94 4.34 -16.40
C TYR A 95 10.65 4.14 -15.06
N THR A 96 9.95 4.33 -13.95
CA THR A 96 10.41 4.01 -12.59
C THR A 96 9.80 2.70 -12.07
N TYR A 97 10.20 2.24 -10.88
CA TYR A 97 9.54 1.11 -10.26
C TYR A 97 8.07 1.42 -9.88
N TRP A 98 7.77 2.66 -9.52
CA TRP A 98 6.39 3.10 -9.27
C TRP A 98 5.53 3.03 -10.53
N ASP A 99 6.09 3.41 -11.69
CA ASP A 99 5.42 3.23 -12.98
C ASP A 99 5.15 1.75 -13.29
N TYR A 100 6.05 0.86 -12.85
CA TYR A 100 5.84 -0.60 -12.97
C TYR A 100 4.69 -1.10 -12.09
N ILE A 101 4.58 -0.64 -10.84
CA ILE A 101 3.45 -0.97 -9.97
C ILE A 101 2.14 -0.44 -10.57
N ASP A 102 2.13 0.82 -10.98
CA ASP A 102 0.98 1.46 -11.64
C ASP A 102 0.59 0.75 -12.94
N ALA A 103 1.55 0.15 -13.64
CA ALA A 103 1.26 -0.59 -14.86
C ALA A 103 0.33 -1.78 -14.61
N TRP A 104 0.47 -2.46 -13.47
CA TRP A 104 -0.37 -3.60 -13.10
C TRP A 104 -1.84 -3.21 -12.91
N THR A 105 -2.16 -1.98 -12.54
CA THR A 105 -3.56 -1.53 -12.44
C THR A 105 -4.03 -0.90 -13.76
N ASN A 106 -3.22 -0.02 -14.34
CA ASN A 106 -3.61 0.81 -15.49
C ASN A 106 -3.81 0.03 -16.79
N VAL A 107 -3.13 -1.11 -16.98
CA VAL A 107 -3.32 -1.97 -18.16
C VAL A 107 -4.71 -2.60 -18.15
N PHE A 108 -5.19 -3.04 -16.99
CA PHE A 108 -6.43 -3.79 -16.86
C PHE A 108 -7.68 -2.91 -17.00
N TRP A 109 -7.54 -1.60 -16.78
CA TRP A 109 -8.57 -0.60 -17.08
C TRP A 109 -8.78 -0.33 -18.58
N HIS A 110 -8.18 -1.14 -19.47
CA HIS A 110 -8.53 -1.09 -20.88
C HIS A 110 -10.03 -1.36 -21.09
N GLN A 111 -10.61 -0.62 -22.01
CA GLN A 111 -11.99 -0.77 -22.44
C GLN A 111 -12.11 -0.40 -23.92
N ASN A 112 -13.06 -1.00 -24.62
CA ASN A 112 -13.36 -0.66 -26.01
C ASN A 112 -14.52 0.34 -26.11
N ASN A 113 -14.73 0.90 -27.30
CA ASN A 113 -15.81 1.87 -27.56
C ASN A 113 -17.23 1.31 -27.37
N LYS A 114 -17.38 -0.03 -27.34
CA LYS A 114 -18.64 -0.73 -27.03
C LYS A 114 -18.79 -1.07 -25.54
N TYR A 115 -17.77 -0.77 -24.72
CA TYR A 115 -17.69 -1.07 -23.30
C TYR A 115 -17.92 -2.55 -22.93
N LYS A 116 -17.40 -3.45 -23.77
CA LYS A 116 -17.55 -4.92 -23.63
C LYS A 116 -16.22 -5.66 -23.67
N HIS A 117 -15.11 -4.96 -23.43
CA HIS A 117 -13.79 -5.59 -23.37
C HIS A 117 -13.69 -6.52 -22.16
N SER A 118 -12.97 -7.62 -22.33
CA SER A 118 -12.64 -8.57 -21.27
C SER A 118 -11.20 -9.07 -21.41
N TRP A 119 -10.62 -9.44 -20.28
CA TRP A 119 -9.30 -10.04 -20.15
C TRP A 119 -9.44 -11.51 -19.79
N LEU A 120 -8.77 -12.41 -20.51
CA LEU A 120 -8.46 -13.75 -20.04
C LEU A 120 -7.07 -13.71 -19.40
N ILE A 121 -7.01 -13.89 -18.08
CA ILE A 121 -5.80 -13.79 -17.27
C ILE A 121 -5.40 -15.19 -16.83
N TYR A 122 -4.11 -15.50 -16.87
CA TYR A 122 -3.58 -16.77 -16.37
C TYR A 122 -2.09 -16.66 -16.04
N PHE A 123 -1.62 -17.55 -15.19
CA PHE A 123 -0.20 -17.67 -14.86
C PHE A 123 0.51 -18.59 -15.86
N LYS A 124 1.82 -18.39 -16.02
CA LYS A 124 2.69 -19.32 -16.75
C LYS A 124 2.87 -20.60 -15.93
N ASN A 125 2.66 -21.74 -16.56
CA ASN A 125 2.85 -23.04 -15.91
C ASN A 125 4.31 -23.27 -15.50
N ASN A 126 4.54 -24.13 -14.50
CA ASN A 126 5.85 -24.53 -14.00
C ASN A 126 6.75 -23.34 -13.63
N THR A 127 6.17 -22.29 -13.05
CA THR A 127 6.88 -21.07 -12.67
C THR A 127 6.68 -20.80 -11.19
N THR A 128 7.78 -20.58 -10.46
CA THR A 128 7.73 -20.15 -9.07
C THR A 128 7.59 -18.64 -9.01
N TYR A 129 6.53 -18.15 -8.37
CA TYR A 129 6.27 -16.72 -8.22
C TYR A 129 6.68 -16.22 -6.84
N ASN A 130 7.33 -15.06 -6.81
CA ASN A 130 7.67 -14.33 -5.59
C ASN A 130 6.85 -13.04 -5.55
N PHE A 131 5.66 -13.09 -4.97
CA PHE A 131 4.73 -11.95 -4.98
C PHE A 131 5.15 -10.88 -3.96
N PRO A 132 5.35 -9.61 -4.38
CA PRO A 132 5.48 -8.49 -3.45
C PRO A 132 4.13 -8.11 -2.85
N ASN A 133 4.14 -7.42 -1.71
CA ASN A 133 2.92 -7.09 -0.94
C ASN A 133 1.88 -6.29 -1.74
N TRP A 134 2.32 -5.33 -2.55
CA TRP A 134 1.42 -4.54 -3.40
C TRP A 134 0.68 -5.43 -4.43
N PHE A 135 1.26 -6.56 -4.82
CA PHE A 135 0.61 -7.51 -5.73
C PHE A 135 -0.54 -8.25 -5.04
N LEU A 136 -0.47 -8.45 -3.73
CA LEU A 136 -1.58 -9.02 -2.95
C LEU A 136 -2.78 -8.06 -2.97
N GLN A 137 -2.53 -6.75 -2.87
CA GLN A 137 -3.59 -5.75 -3.04
C GLN A 137 -4.15 -5.76 -4.46
N TRP A 138 -3.29 -5.84 -5.47
CA TRP A 138 -3.74 -6.02 -6.86
C TRP A 138 -4.63 -7.27 -7.00
N TRP A 139 -4.24 -8.39 -6.41
CA TRP A 139 -5.02 -9.63 -6.43
C TRP A 139 -6.42 -9.46 -5.83
N ASN A 140 -6.56 -8.70 -4.74
CA ASN A 140 -7.87 -8.42 -4.15
C ASN A 140 -8.84 -7.70 -5.10
N TYR A 141 -8.33 -6.90 -6.04
CA TYR A 141 -9.17 -6.16 -7.00
C TYR A 141 -9.36 -6.88 -8.34
N PHE A 142 -8.34 -7.61 -8.82
CA PHE A 142 -8.31 -8.16 -10.18
C PHE A 142 -8.30 -9.69 -10.23
N GLY A 143 -8.07 -10.34 -9.09
CA GLY A 143 -8.19 -11.78 -8.92
C GLY A 143 -9.65 -12.26 -9.04
N PRO A 144 -9.86 -13.56 -9.26
CA PRO A 144 -11.19 -14.12 -9.43
C PRO A 144 -11.88 -14.34 -8.08
N ILE A 145 -13.17 -14.04 -8.03
CA ILE A 145 -13.99 -14.26 -6.83
C ILE A 145 -14.51 -15.71 -6.77
N PRO A 146 -14.64 -16.34 -5.59
CA PRO A 146 -15.08 -17.74 -5.49
C PRO A 146 -16.42 -18.04 -6.16
N GLN A 147 -17.32 -17.05 -6.26
CA GLN A 147 -18.65 -17.22 -6.86
C GLN A 147 -18.62 -17.51 -8.37
N ILE A 148 -17.50 -17.27 -9.05
CA ILE A 148 -17.35 -17.55 -10.49
C ILE A 148 -16.54 -18.81 -10.77
N TYR A 149 -16.11 -19.55 -9.73
CA TYR A 149 -15.30 -20.75 -9.93
C TYR A 149 -16.15 -21.86 -10.56
N PRO A 150 -15.67 -22.53 -11.63
CA PRO A 150 -16.23 -23.80 -12.05
C PRO A 150 -16.23 -24.81 -10.90
N GLU A 151 -17.12 -25.80 -10.96
CA GLU A 151 -17.29 -26.76 -9.88
C GLU A 151 -15.99 -27.50 -9.54
N GLU A 152 -15.23 -27.96 -10.55
CA GLU A 152 -13.96 -28.65 -10.30
C GLU A 152 -12.92 -27.73 -9.64
N VAL A 153 -12.88 -26.46 -10.05
CA VAL A 153 -11.98 -25.45 -9.49
C VAL A 153 -12.34 -25.17 -8.03
N GLN A 154 -13.63 -25.07 -7.71
CA GLN A 154 -14.10 -24.85 -6.34
C GLN A 154 -13.80 -26.05 -5.44
N GLN A 155 -14.02 -27.27 -5.93
CA GLN A 155 -13.69 -28.50 -5.18
C GLN A 155 -12.18 -28.59 -4.92
N GLY A 156 -11.36 -28.33 -5.94
CA GLY A 156 -9.90 -28.30 -5.81
C GLY A 156 -9.42 -27.21 -4.85
N PHE A 157 -10.01 -26.01 -4.92
CA PHE A 157 -9.69 -24.91 -4.00
C PHE A 157 -10.07 -25.24 -2.55
N ASN A 158 -11.20 -25.89 -2.31
CA ASN A 158 -11.61 -26.33 -0.98
C ASN A 158 -10.60 -27.34 -0.39
N GLN A 159 -10.11 -28.28 -1.21
CA GLN A 159 -9.08 -29.23 -0.79
C GLN A 159 -7.75 -28.52 -0.53
N PHE A 160 -7.33 -27.62 -1.42
CA PHE A 160 -6.10 -26.85 -1.28
C PHE A 160 -6.13 -26.03 0.01
N SER A 161 -7.21 -25.29 0.26
CA SER A 161 -7.36 -24.41 1.43
C SER A 161 -7.33 -25.15 2.76
N ARG A 162 -7.73 -26.43 2.79
CA ARG A 162 -7.64 -27.29 3.99
C ARG A 162 -6.21 -27.73 4.30
N MET A 163 -5.37 -27.87 3.27
CA MET A 163 -3.99 -28.34 3.40
C MET A 163 -2.98 -27.20 3.44
N PHE A 164 -3.36 -26.02 2.96
CA PHE A 164 -2.49 -24.87 2.85
C PHE A 164 -2.32 -24.17 4.21
N ASN A 165 -1.06 -23.91 4.59
CA ASN A 165 -0.75 -23.25 5.85
C ASN A 165 -0.99 -21.73 5.77
N ASN A 166 -2.24 -21.32 5.95
CA ASN A 166 -2.65 -19.92 5.97
C ASN A 166 -2.07 -19.13 7.15
N GLN A 167 -1.60 -19.78 8.22
CA GLN A 167 -1.08 -19.09 9.40
C GLN A 167 0.34 -18.58 9.17
N GLU A 168 1.17 -19.37 8.49
CA GLU A 168 2.56 -18.99 8.19
C GLU A 168 2.69 -18.26 6.85
N SER A 169 1.78 -18.50 5.89
CA SER A 169 1.88 -17.89 4.58
C SER A 169 1.28 -16.49 4.55
N ARG A 170 2.09 -15.51 4.14
CA ARG A 170 1.60 -14.16 3.80
C ARG A 170 0.76 -14.14 2.51
N ILE A 171 0.90 -15.16 1.66
CA ILE A 171 0.23 -15.21 0.36
C ILE A 171 -1.17 -15.82 0.55
N PRO A 172 -2.24 -15.16 0.08
CA PRO A 172 -3.58 -15.72 0.11
C PRO A 172 -3.65 -17.09 -0.58
N ALA A 173 -4.41 -18.02 0.02
CA ALA A 173 -4.53 -19.40 -0.49
C ALA A 173 -5.01 -19.47 -1.94
N ASP A 174 -5.94 -18.59 -2.32
CA ASP A 174 -6.48 -18.50 -3.68
C ASP A 174 -5.44 -18.02 -4.68
N LEU A 175 -4.65 -16.99 -4.35
CA LEU A 175 -3.52 -16.58 -5.18
C LEU A 175 -2.49 -17.70 -5.33
N MET A 176 -2.13 -18.37 -4.24
CA MET A 176 -1.19 -19.49 -4.29
C MET A 176 -1.74 -20.64 -5.15
N TYR A 177 -3.02 -20.96 -5.01
CA TYR A 177 -3.70 -21.99 -5.80
C TYR A 177 -3.71 -21.65 -7.30
N PHE A 178 -4.20 -20.47 -7.66
CA PHE A 178 -4.29 -20.06 -9.07
C PHE A 178 -2.90 -19.97 -9.74
N SER A 179 -1.89 -19.48 -9.02
CA SER A 179 -0.54 -19.40 -9.55
C SER A 179 0.15 -20.77 -9.66
N SER A 180 -0.03 -21.65 -8.69
CA SER A 180 0.59 -23.00 -8.69
C SER A 180 0.00 -23.93 -9.76
N PHE A 181 -1.31 -23.83 -9.99
CA PHE A 181 -2.02 -24.68 -10.97
C PHE A 181 -2.24 -23.98 -12.33
N ALA A 182 -1.64 -22.79 -12.53
CA ALA A 182 -1.75 -22.00 -13.75
C ALA A 182 -3.20 -21.79 -14.22
N LEU A 183 -4.12 -21.59 -13.28
CA LEU A 183 -5.54 -21.45 -13.55
C LEU A 183 -5.83 -20.11 -14.23
N SER A 184 -6.80 -20.13 -15.13
CA SER A 184 -7.23 -18.95 -15.88
C SER A 184 -8.57 -18.42 -15.37
N TRP A 185 -8.75 -17.11 -15.45
CA TRP A 185 -10.03 -16.46 -15.16
C TRP A 185 -10.30 -15.30 -16.12
N ILE A 186 -11.57 -14.93 -16.22
CA ILE A 186 -12.01 -13.80 -17.03
C ILE A 186 -12.22 -12.60 -16.11
N PHE A 187 -11.55 -11.49 -16.41
CA PHE A 187 -11.76 -10.21 -15.78
C PHE A 187 -12.46 -9.26 -16.75
N SER A 188 -13.50 -8.59 -16.29
CA SER A 188 -14.15 -7.50 -17.02
C SER A 188 -14.73 -6.51 -16.01
N TRP A 189 -14.88 -5.26 -16.42
CA TRP A 189 -15.36 -4.21 -15.55
C TRP A 189 -16.32 -3.28 -16.31
N GLN A 190 -17.23 -2.65 -15.56
CA GLN A 190 -18.21 -1.70 -16.08
C GLN A 190 -18.52 -0.65 -15.02
N TYR A 191 -18.81 0.58 -15.44
CA TYR A 191 -19.26 1.60 -14.50
C TYR A 191 -20.68 1.32 -14.03
N ARG A 192 -20.92 1.52 -12.74
CA ARG A 192 -22.23 1.46 -12.11
C ARG A 192 -22.40 2.65 -11.19
N TYR A 193 -23.61 3.21 -11.14
CA TYR A 193 -23.95 4.16 -10.09
C TYR A 193 -24.06 3.41 -8.76
N GLY A 194 -23.14 3.67 -7.84
CA GLY A 194 -23.30 3.28 -6.44
C GLY A 194 -24.24 4.26 -5.75
N LYS A 195 -25.16 3.75 -4.92
CA LYS A 195 -25.73 4.58 -3.86
C LYS A 195 -24.63 4.78 -2.82
N ILE A 196 -24.32 6.03 -2.50
CA ILE A 196 -23.54 6.33 -1.29
C ILE A 196 -24.50 6.05 -0.14
N GLU A 197 -24.46 4.85 0.43
CA GLU A 197 -24.92 4.70 1.80
C GLU A 197 -23.92 5.51 2.63
N ASN A 198 -24.33 6.68 3.10
CA ASN A 198 -23.59 7.41 4.13
C ASN A 198 -23.61 6.55 5.39
N LYS A 199 -22.71 5.57 5.46
CA LYS A 199 -22.52 4.69 6.62
C LYS A 199 -21.75 5.36 7.76
N PHE A 200 -21.30 6.60 7.55
CA PHE A 200 -20.60 7.35 8.57
C PHE A 200 -21.61 7.96 9.53
N ASP A 201 -21.82 7.26 10.64
CA ASP A 201 -22.47 7.84 11.81
C ASP A 201 -21.55 8.89 12.43
N ASN A 202 -21.73 10.15 12.01
CA ASN A 202 -20.96 11.27 12.54
C ASN A 202 -21.39 11.66 13.96
N SER A 203 -22.46 11.08 14.52
CA SER A 203 -22.93 11.43 15.86
C SER A 203 -21.91 11.10 16.94
N LYS A 204 -21.09 10.07 16.72
CA LYS A 204 -19.98 9.69 17.62
C LYS A 204 -18.84 10.72 17.66
N ALA A 205 -18.77 11.61 16.68
CA ALA A 205 -17.81 12.71 16.64
C ALA A 205 -18.41 14.05 17.12
N ALA A 206 -19.63 14.04 17.67
CA ALA A 206 -20.26 15.24 18.19
C ALA A 206 -19.48 15.81 19.39
N LEU A 207 -19.59 17.13 19.58
CA LEU A 207 -18.82 17.88 20.57
C LEU A 207 -18.99 17.34 22.00
N ASP A 208 -20.20 16.90 22.35
CA ASP A 208 -20.54 16.27 23.63
C ASP A 208 -19.89 14.88 23.79
N GLN A 209 -19.87 14.07 22.73
CA GLN A 209 -19.21 12.77 22.75
C GLN A 209 -17.70 12.90 22.96
N VAL A 210 -17.08 13.88 22.28
CA VAL A 210 -15.66 14.20 22.48
C VAL A 210 -15.38 14.64 23.93
N LYS A 211 -16.23 15.50 24.50
CA LYS A 211 -16.12 15.93 25.91
C LYS A 211 -16.26 14.75 26.87
N ASN A 212 -17.27 13.91 26.69
CA ASN A 212 -17.47 12.72 27.53
C ASN A 212 -16.28 11.75 27.42
N TRP A 213 -15.72 11.59 26.23
CA TRP A 213 -14.55 10.72 26.03
C TRP A 213 -13.35 11.19 26.86
N PHE A 214 -13.05 12.49 26.88
CA PHE A 214 -11.98 13.04 27.71
C PHE A 214 -12.28 13.01 29.22
N GLN A 215 -13.55 12.99 29.63
CA GLN A 215 -13.91 12.75 31.03
C GLN A 215 -13.59 11.31 31.45
N VAL A 216 -13.75 10.34 30.54
CA VAL A 216 -13.43 8.92 30.79
C VAL A 216 -11.93 8.65 30.66
N HIS A 217 -11.23 9.39 29.79
CA HIS A 217 -9.80 9.21 29.53
C HIS A 217 -8.99 10.48 29.85
N PRO A 218 -8.90 10.86 31.14
CA PRO A 218 -8.17 12.07 31.56
C PRO A 218 -6.67 12.01 31.27
N GLU A 219 -6.09 10.84 31.02
CA GLU A 219 -4.69 10.65 30.64
C GLU A 219 -4.32 11.29 29.30
N PHE A 220 -5.30 11.52 28.40
CA PHE A 220 -5.09 12.24 27.15
C PHE A 220 -5.46 13.73 27.25
N LEU A 221 -6.02 14.19 28.37
CA LEU A 221 -6.23 15.62 28.57
C LEU A 221 -4.86 16.31 28.61
N LYS A 222 -4.75 17.42 27.90
CA LYS A 222 -3.54 18.24 27.95
C LYS A 222 -3.28 18.66 29.40
N PRO A 223 -2.06 18.48 29.94
CA PRO A 223 -1.70 18.98 31.27
C PRO A 223 -1.86 20.50 31.32
N ALA A 224 -2.43 21.01 32.42
CA ALA A 224 -2.71 22.43 32.58
C ALA A 224 -1.44 23.26 32.80
N ASP A 225 -0.45 22.69 33.49
CA ASP A 225 0.82 23.34 33.81
C ASP A 225 1.99 22.75 32.99
N PRO A 226 2.94 23.59 32.52
CA PRO A 226 4.10 23.15 31.75
C PRO A 226 4.99 22.15 32.50
N GLU A 227 5.09 22.26 33.82
CA GLU A 227 5.95 21.43 34.67
C GLU A 227 5.47 19.97 34.67
N THR A 228 4.16 19.75 34.86
CA THR A 228 3.51 18.44 34.74
C THR A 228 3.63 17.88 33.32
N SER A 229 3.54 18.72 32.28
CA SER A 229 3.75 18.26 30.90
C SER A 229 5.19 17.77 30.67
N LEU A 230 6.18 18.46 31.21
CA LEU A 230 7.59 18.04 31.12
C LEU A 230 7.81 16.72 31.88
N PHE A 231 7.25 16.62 33.08
CA PHE A 231 7.30 15.39 33.88
C PHE A 231 6.64 14.19 33.17
N LEU A 232 5.45 14.37 32.58
CA LEU A 232 4.75 13.29 31.89
C LEU A 232 5.46 12.85 30.60
N ASN A 233 6.07 13.79 29.87
CA ASN A 233 6.89 13.46 28.69
C ASN A 233 8.14 12.67 29.12
N LYS A 234 8.84 13.09 30.18
CA LYS A 234 9.94 12.31 30.75
C LYS A 234 9.48 10.92 31.19
N LYS A 235 8.37 10.83 31.91
CA LYS A 235 7.78 9.55 32.34
C LYS A 235 7.46 8.62 31.17
N SER A 236 6.93 9.14 30.06
CA SER A 236 6.64 8.32 28.87
C SER A 236 7.91 7.86 28.16
N GLN A 237 8.93 8.72 28.04
CA GLN A 237 10.25 8.33 27.49
C GLN A 237 10.89 7.22 28.33
N LEU A 238 10.85 7.33 29.65
CA LEU A 238 11.34 6.31 30.57
C LEU A 238 10.57 4.98 30.41
N ALA A 239 9.24 5.03 30.26
CA ALA A 239 8.43 3.84 30.04
C ALA A 239 8.77 3.13 28.71
N ILE A 240 8.97 3.89 27.62
CA ILE A 240 9.41 3.35 26.31
C ILE A 240 10.78 2.69 26.44
N PHE A 241 11.73 3.37 27.09
CA PHE A 241 13.08 2.87 27.30
C PHE A 241 13.12 1.57 28.11
N LEU A 242 12.25 1.46 29.12
CA LEU A 242 12.08 0.23 29.90
C LEU A 242 11.41 -0.88 29.07
N ALA A 243 10.33 -0.58 28.35
CA ALA A 243 9.62 -1.55 27.52
C ALA A 243 10.48 -2.11 26.36
N GLY A 244 11.41 -1.32 25.83
CA GLY A 244 12.34 -1.76 24.78
C GLY A 244 13.47 -2.69 25.27
N SER A 245 13.54 -3.00 26.57
CA SER A 245 14.62 -3.80 27.14
C SER A 245 14.40 -5.30 26.87
N LYS A 246 15.15 -5.85 25.91
CA LYS A 246 15.01 -7.25 25.45
C LYS A 246 15.68 -8.29 26.34
N SER A 247 16.45 -7.88 27.35
CA SER A 247 17.14 -8.79 28.26
C SER A 247 17.26 -8.20 29.66
N LYS A 248 17.46 -9.06 30.66
CA LYS A 248 17.68 -8.65 32.05
C LYS A 248 18.89 -7.72 32.21
N GLU A 249 19.94 -7.95 31.43
CA GLU A 249 21.17 -7.15 31.45
C GLU A 249 20.93 -5.75 30.86
N ILE A 250 20.23 -5.67 29.71
CA ILE A 250 19.84 -4.40 29.09
C ILE A 250 18.91 -3.63 30.03
N LEU A 251 17.91 -4.30 30.64
CA LEU A 251 17.01 -3.70 31.61
C LEU A 251 17.77 -3.14 32.82
N ALA A 252 18.73 -3.89 33.37
CA ALA A 252 19.54 -3.44 34.51
C ALA A 252 20.45 -2.25 34.15
N LYS A 253 21.02 -2.23 32.94
CA LYS A 253 21.78 -1.09 32.42
C LYS A 253 20.88 0.13 32.26
N ASN A 254 19.71 -0.06 31.63
CA ASN A 254 18.73 0.99 31.40
C ASN A 254 18.25 1.59 32.72
N LEU A 255 17.94 0.77 33.73
CA LEU A 255 17.56 1.22 35.05
C LEU A 255 18.66 2.07 35.73
N LYS A 256 19.94 1.73 35.55
CA LYS A 256 21.06 2.53 36.08
C LYS A 256 21.17 3.88 35.38
N GLU A 257 21.03 3.93 34.06
CA GLU A 257 21.04 5.18 33.29
C GLU A 257 19.86 6.08 33.68
N VAL A 258 18.67 5.51 33.82
CA VAL A 258 17.46 6.22 34.28
C VAL A 258 17.66 6.81 35.68
N LEU A 259 18.23 6.03 36.61
CA LEU A 259 18.58 6.53 37.96
C LEU A 259 19.59 7.68 37.91
N HIS A 260 20.60 7.57 37.04
CA HIS A 260 21.61 8.62 36.89
C HIS A 260 21.03 9.92 36.32
N LEU A 261 20.19 9.82 35.28
CA LEU A 261 19.48 10.96 34.69
C LEU A 261 18.58 11.69 35.69
N LEU A 262 17.90 10.94 36.58
CA LEU A 262 17.09 11.52 37.64
C LEU A 262 17.94 12.23 38.71
N GLN A 263 19.10 11.67 39.06
CA GLN A 263 20.02 12.24 40.07
C GLN A 263 20.76 13.49 39.60
N GLN A 264 21.18 13.54 38.32
CA GLN A 264 21.86 14.73 37.77
C GLN A 264 20.98 15.99 37.85
N GLN A 265 19.65 15.85 37.74
CA GLN A 265 18.73 16.99 37.78
C GLN A 265 18.40 17.47 39.19
N GLU A 266 18.39 16.58 40.20
CA GLU A 266 18.30 17.01 41.61
C GLU A 266 19.52 17.86 42.04
N GLU A 267 20.66 17.70 41.35
CA GLU A 267 21.86 18.51 41.58
C GLU A 267 21.86 19.85 40.83
N GLU A 268 21.27 19.92 39.62
CA GLU A 268 21.10 21.18 38.86
C GLU A 268 20.02 22.10 39.44
N GLU A 269 19.01 21.57 40.13
CA GLU A 269 17.97 22.37 40.80
C GLU A 269 18.43 23.02 42.12
N LYS A 270 19.65 22.73 42.60
CA LYS A 270 20.24 23.49 43.70
C LYS A 270 20.83 24.81 43.18
N PRO A 271 20.33 25.98 43.62
CA PRO A 271 20.73 27.26 43.05
C PRO A 271 22.11 27.66 43.56
N SER A 272 23.17 27.13 42.95
CA SER A 272 24.53 27.61 43.16
C SER A 272 24.77 28.84 42.29
N LYS A 273 24.55 29.99 42.91
CA LYS A 273 25.13 31.29 42.56
C LYS A 273 26.60 31.14 42.14
N LYS A 274 26.93 31.36 40.86
CA LYS A 274 27.83 32.44 40.40
C LYS A 274 28.30 32.26 38.95
N LYS A 275 28.20 33.40 38.25
CA LYS A 275 29.06 33.94 37.18
C LYS A 275 29.09 33.22 35.83
N VAL A 276 28.25 33.78 34.95
CA VAL A 276 28.62 34.37 33.65
C VAL A 276 30.13 34.38 33.39
N GLU A 277 30.54 33.60 32.40
CA GLU A 277 31.48 34.04 31.38
C GLU A 277 31.19 33.29 30.08
N SER A 278 31.07 34.09 29.02
CA SER A 278 30.90 33.75 27.63
C SER A 278 32.12 33.05 27.04
N SER A 279 31.91 32.10 26.12
CA SER A 279 32.45 32.15 24.75
C SER A 279 32.11 30.85 24.00
N ASP A 280 31.43 31.06 22.89
CA ASP A 280 31.77 30.59 21.54
C ASP A 280 31.97 29.11 21.21
N GLU A 281 31.34 28.80 20.08
CA GLU A 281 31.82 27.97 18.98
C GLU A 281 31.43 26.48 18.92
N ASN A 282 30.60 26.25 17.91
CA ASN A 282 30.72 25.25 16.85
C ASN A 282 29.99 23.91 16.97
N ASP A 283 29.24 23.74 15.88
CA ASP A 283 29.19 22.57 15.02
C ASP A 283 28.11 21.50 15.21
N ASP A 284 27.56 21.22 14.02
CA ASP A 284 26.87 20.04 13.53
C ASP A 284 25.42 19.85 13.96
N GLN A 285 24.56 20.27 13.02
CA GLN A 285 23.20 19.78 12.89
C GLN A 285 23.24 18.25 12.79
N ASP A 286 22.92 17.60 13.90
CA ASP A 286 22.53 16.21 13.96
C ASP A 286 21.46 15.93 12.89
N ASP A 287 21.79 15.04 11.96
CA ASP A 287 20.83 14.39 11.08
C ASP A 287 19.77 13.68 11.96
N ASP A 288 18.62 14.34 12.12
CA ASP A 288 17.45 13.79 12.81
C ASP A 288 17.03 12.45 12.16
N PRO A 289 17.16 11.30 12.86
CA PRO A 289 16.85 9.99 12.28
C PRO A 289 15.34 9.72 12.12
N PHE A 290 14.46 10.71 12.33
CA PHE A 290 13.01 10.50 12.34
C PHE A 290 12.41 10.03 11.00
N TYR A 291 13.14 10.12 9.88
CA TYR A 291 12.64 9.76 8.55
C TYR A 291 13.23 8.46 7.95
N GLN A 292 13.41 7.41 8.76
CA GLN A 292 13.74 6.06 8.25
C GLN A 292 12.77 4.94 8.63
N ASN A 293 11.48 5.25 8.83
CA ASN A 293 10.42 4.23 8.87
C ASN A 293 9.55 4.29 7.61
N GLU A 294 10.11 3.88 6.47
CA GLU A 294 9.31 3.45 5.33
C GLU A 294 8.87 1.99 5.55
N ASP A 295 7.55 1.78 5.58
CA ASP A 295 6.82 0.53 5.28
C ASP A 295 6.59 -0.59 6.32
N ASP A 296 6.90 -0.42 7.61
CA ASP A 296 6.45 -1.35 8.67
C ASP A 296 5.42 -0.71 9.63
N CYS A 297 4.25 -0.34 9.11
CA CYS A 297 3.06 -0.16 9.93
C CYS A 297 2.06 -1.26 9.52
N PHE A 298 1.55 -2.02 10.49
CA PHE A 298 0.73 -3.25 10.36
C PHE A 298 1.51 -4.58 10.31
N GLY A 299 2.38 -4.79 11.29
CA GLY A 299 2.89 -6.11 11.67
C GLY A 299 2.99 -6.20 13.19
N ILE A 300 1.87 -6.46 13.87
CA ILE A 300 1.91 -6.86 15.28
C ILE A 300 2.36 -8.33 15.26
N SER A 301 3.64 -8.59 15.50
CA SER A 301 4.11 -9.95 15.80
C SER A 301 3.64 -10.29 17.21
N LEU A 302 2.61 -11.13 17.30
CA LEU A 302 2.33 -11.88 18.52
C LEU A 302 3.25 -13.10 18.48
N GLU A 303 4.39 -13.02 19.15
CA GLU A 303 5.22 -14.18 19.45
C GLU A 303 4.59 -14.97 20.61
N GLU A 304 4.30 -16.23 20.29
CA GLU A 304 4.53 -17.47 21.05
C GLU A 304 3.96 -17.63 22.48
N ASP A 305 3.04 -18.61 22.59
CA ASP A 305 3.04 -19.64 23.63
C ASP A 305 3.18 -21.02 22.98
#